data_AF-A0A5M4D1C4-F1
#
_entry.id   AF-A0A5M4D1C4-F1
#
_cell.length_a   1.000
_cell.length_b   1.000
_cell.length_c   1.000
_cell.angle_alpha   90.00
_cell.angle_beta   90.00
_cell.angle_gamma   90.00
#
_symmetry.space_group_name_H-M   'P 1'
#
loop_
_entity.id
_entity.type
_entity.pdbx_description
1 polymer ?
#
loop_
_entity_poly.entity_id
_entity_poly.type
_entity_poly.pdbx_seq_one_letter_code
_entity_poly.pdbx_strand_id
1 'polypeptide(L)'
;MAANQITKAHIAKFLIGSIAALFVVAGAAKIYDMDLFRQSLDSWRLIPDAVRSTVSVLLPVLELGLGLAWLLGYSQRLLTLLLAGVLFAFSAVYAAHVAAGYVPERKCLGELLRVGAFEREAHALLYRNGALIALLCTGWFVAYRKPRHHRDGTPDSTASTSRGRARGFTLIEMLVSIGILALLIAILIPVLGRVRAFARLSVDRSNLKQHAAVLTQYASDWSDAHPLFLDPAGPVSTLRWRSREAEFELPYFLSCLAWPIALADAYYDGQVPEDAFWSPQEPLSRTEAGDTSFAMTSYSYPCAFIARPEYWRPESRLGDPARQTGLTRSSEVRFPAAKSLLVLQTGGWNGLNDWMNAPRASLMAAMYDGSADRFAGTDAAAAIVDADGGTARPEWSYHYRDWPRLHHTPDGVLGCDILRR
;
A
#
# COMPACT_ATOMS: atom_id res chain seq x y z
N MET A 1 19.68 35.72 34.85
CA MET A 1 19.48 35.67 33.37
C MET A 1 20.46 34.75 32.62
N ALA A 2 21.75 34.68 32.98
CA ALA A 2 22.74 33.87 32.27
C ALA A 2 22.46 32.34 32.28
N ALA A 3 21.99 31.78 33.39
CA ALA A 3 21.63 30.35 33.47
C ALA A 3 20.51 29.94 32.50
N ASN A 4 19.56 30.84 32.22
CA ASN A 4 18.47 30.59 31.26
C ASN A 4 18.99 30.56 29.81
N GLN A 5 19.97 31.41 29.47
CA GLN A 5 20.60 31.42 28.14
C GLN A 5 21.42 30.15 27.87
N ILE A 6 22.18 29.67 28.86
CA ILE A 6 22.94 28.42 28.75
C ILE A 6 22.00 27.22 28.57
N THR A 7 20.88 27.20 29.31
CA THR A 7 19.87 26.13 29.20
C THR A 7 19.23 26.12 27.81
N LYS A 8 18.86 27.30 27.27
CA LYS A 8 18.30 27.43 25.91
C LYS A 8 19.27 26.97 24.82
N ALA A 9 20.56 27.30 24.95
CA ALA A 9 21.57 26.87 23.98
C ALA A 9 21.78 25.35 23.98
N HIS A 10 21.75 24.69 25.15
CA HIS A 10 21.83 23.24 25.24
C HIS A 10 20.61 22.55 24.63
N ILE A 11 19.40 23.04 24.92
CA ILE A 11 18.16 22.52 24.32
C ILE A 11 18.19 22.68 22.80
N ALA A 12 18.62 23.84 22.29
CA ALA A 12 18.74 24.08 20.86
C ALA A 12 19.74 23.13 20.19
N LYS A 13 20.91 22.90 20.80
CA LYS A 13 21.88 21.92 20.28
C LYS A 13 21.33 20.50 20.30
N PHE A 14 20.62 20.10 21.36
CA PHE A 14 20.00 18.78 21.42
C PHE A 14 18.98 18.58 20.29
N LEU A 15 18.10 19.55 20.04
CA LEU A 15 17.13 19.49 18.95
C LEU A 15 17.81 19.38 17.58
N ILE A 16 18.86 20.17 17.33
CA ILE A 16 19.64 20.07 16.09
C ILE A 16 20.29 18.68 15.99
N GLY A 17 20.77 18.11 17.10
CA GLY A 17 21.36 16.77 17.11
C GLY A 17 20.38 15.66 16.80
N SER A 18 19.14 15.75 17.29
CA SER A 18 18.08 14.84 16.89
C SER A 18 17.78 14.90 15.39
N ILE A 19 17.80 16.11 14.80
CA ILE A 19 17.62 16.27 13.35
C ILE A 19 18.82 15.70 12.59
N ALA A 20 20.05 15.92 13.05
CA ALA A 20 21.24 15.33 12.45
C ALA A 20 21.20 13.78 12.48
N ALA A 21 20.72 13.18 13.57
CA ALA A 21 20.50 11.73 13.66
C ALA A 21 19.45 11.24 12.66
N LEU A 22 18.37 11.99 12.43
CA LEU A 22 17.38 11.66 11.38
C LEU A 22 18.02 11.66 9.98
N PHE A 23 18.93 12.58 9.70
CA PHE A 23 19.68 12.62 8.44
C PHE A 23 20.59 11.40 8.26
N VAL A 24 21.27 10.94 9.33
CA VAL A 24 22.07 9.71 9.32
C VAL A 24 21.21 8.49 8.97
N VAL A 25 20.06 8.34 9.64
CA VAL A 25 19.14 7.21 9.39
C VAL A 25 18.57 7.28 7.97
N ALA A 26 18.18 8.46 7.50
CA ALA A 26 17.66 8.64 6.15
C ALA A 26 18.70 8.32 5.06
N GLY A 27 19.93 8.82 5.23
CA GLY A 27 21.05 8.53 4.32
C GLY A 27 21.39 7.04 4.29
N ALA A 28 21.49 6.41 5.47
CA ALA A 28 21.76 4.97 5.57
C ALA A 28 20.66 4.11 4.92
N ALA A 29 19.38 4.47 5.12
CA ALA A 29 18.27 3.77 4.50
C ALA A 29 18.29 3.86 2.96
N LYS A 30 18.63 5.04 2.41
CA LYS A 30 18.77 5.23 0.95
C LYS A 30 19.97 4.48 0.36
N ILE A 31 21.05 4.33 1.12
CA ILE A 31 22.21 3.53 0.70
C ILE A 31 21.88 2.03 0.73
N TYR A 32 21.11 1.58 1.71
CA TYR A 32 20.70 0.18 1.84
C TYR A 32 19.83 -0.28 0.65
N ASP A 33 18.93 0.57 0.17
CA ASP A 33 18.06 0.29 -0.98
C ASP A 33 18.17 1.38 -2.05
N MET A 34 19.35 1.41 -2.68
CA MET A 34 19.70 2.44 -3.66
C MET A 34 18.87 2.34 -4.94
N ASP A 35 18.40 1.12 -5.29
CA ASP A 35 17.56 0.87 -6.45
C ASP A 35 16.16 1.46 -6.27
N LEU A 36 15.55 1.28 -5.10
CA LEU A 36 14.26 1.89 -4.78
C LEU A 36 14.36 3.42 -4.77
N PHE A 37 15.45 3.97 -4.21
CA PHE A 37 15.66 5.43 -4.22
C PHE A 37 15.87 5.96 -5.65
N ARG A 38 16.65 5.28 -6.48
CA ARG A 38 16.86 5.64 -7.89
C ARG A 38 15.56 5.61 -8.67
N GLN A 39 14.78 4.55 -8.50
CA GLN A 39 13.43 4.46 -9.06
C GLN A 39 12.56 5.61 -8.57
N SER A 40 12.66 6.05 -7.31
CA SER A 40 11.89 7.21 -6.81
C SER A 40 12.26 8.52 -7.51
N LEU A 41 13.52 8.71 -7.93
CA LEU A 41 13.97 9.89 -8.67
C LEU A 41 13.49 9.89 -10.12
N ASP A 42 13.18 8.72 -10.70
CA ASP A 42 12.65 8.62 -12.07
C ASP A 42 11.25 9.22 -12.24
N SER A 43 10.49 9.43 -11.15
CA SER A 43 9.24 10.22 -11.24
C SER A 43 9.46 11.73 -11.31
N TRP A 44 10.67 12.22 -11.07
CA TRP A 44 10.94 13.65 -10.97
C TRP A 44 11.33 14.22 -12.33
N ARG A 45 10.34 14.72 -13.07
CA ARG A 45 10.55 15.36 -14.39
C ARG A 45 11.44 16.61 -14.38
N LEU A 46 11.57 17.28 -13.24
CA LEU A 46 12.39 18.50 -13.09
C LEU A 46 13.89 18.22 -12.99
N ILE A 47 14.30 16.97 -12.70
CA ILE A 47 15.72 16.61 -12.58
C ILE A 47 16.18 16.05 -13.93
N PRO A 48 17.10 16.74 -14.64
CA PRO A 48 17.64 16.24 -15.90
C PRO A 48 18.27 14.85 -15.73
N ASP A 49 18.08 13.97 -16.70
CA ASP A 49 18.57 12.58 -16.64
C ASP A 49 20.08 12.50 -16.38
N ALA A 50 20.85 13.46 -16.92
CA ALA A 50 22.29 13.59 -16.71
C ALA A 50 22.70 13.82 -15.25
N VAL A 51 21.83 14.43 -14.44
CA VAL A 51 22.10 14.78 -13.03
C VAL A 51 21.50 13.74 -12.08
N ARG A 52 20.50 12.95 -12.53
CA ARG A 52 19.79 11.97 -11.71
C ARG A 52 20.71 10.88 -11.15
N SER A 53 21.60 10.34 -11.98
CA SER A 53 22.58 9.33 -11.53
C SER A 53 23.49 9.90 -10.44
N THR A 54 23.96 11.13 -10.61
CA THR A 54 24.81 11.82 -9.63
C THR A 54 24.05 12.08 -8.33
N VAL A 55 22.81 12.58 -8.40
CA VAL A 55 21.97 12.84 -7.21
C VAL A 55 21.63 11.56 -6.45
N SER A 56 21.40 10.45 -7.16
CA SER A 56 21.05 9.16 -6.55
C SER A 56 22.14 8.64 -5.60
N VAL A 57 23.40 8.97 -5.86
CA VAL A 57 24.56 8.58 -5.05
C VAL A 57 24.98 9.71 -4.10
N LEU A 58 25.01 10.95 -4.59
CA LEU A 58 25.53 12.09 -3.84
C LEU A 58 24.61 12.46 -2.66
N LEU A 59 23.29 12.46 -2.85
CA LEU A 59 22.36 12.90 -1.81
C LEU A 59 22.38 11.98 -0.56
N PRO A 60 22.29 10.64 -0.68
CA PRO A 60 22.39 9.75 0.49
C PRO A 60 23.73 9.88 1.23
N VAL A 61 24.83 10.02 0.48
CA VAL A 61 26.17 10.19 1.04
C VAL A 61 26.30 11.52 1.77
N LEU A 62 25.76 12.61 1.22
CA LEU A 62 25.73 13.92 1.89
C LEU A 62 24.88 13.90 3.16
N GLU A 63 23.70 13.28 3.12
CA GLU A 63 22.82 13.17 4.30
C GLU A 63 23.50 12.40 5.44
N LEU A 64 24.09 11.25 5.10
CA LEU A 64 24.82 10.41 6.05
C LEU A 64 26.06 11.14 6.59
N GLY A 65 26.86 11.72 5.69
CA GLY A 65 28.12 12.39 6.03
C GLY A 65 27.93 13.65 6.87
N LEU A 66 27.00 14.53 6.49
CA LEU A 66 26.71 15.76 7.25
C LEU A 66 26.12 15.45 8.63
N GLY A 67 25.22 14.47 8.71
CA GLY A 67 24.63 14.02 9.97
C GLY A 67 25.68 13.45 10.93
N LEU A 68 26.54 12.55 10.44
CA LEU A 68 27.62 11.95 11.24
C LEU A 68 28.66 13.00 11.67
N ALA A 69 29.09 13.87 10.74
CA ALA A 69 30.05 14.92 11.06
C ALA A 69 29.53 15.87 12.16
N TRP A 70 28.23 16.16 12.16
CA TRP A 70 27.60 16.99 13.19
C TRP A 70 27.59 16.30 14.56
N LEU A 71 27.22 15.01 14.58
CA LEU A 71 27.17 14.19 15.79
C LEU A 71 28.56 13.98 16.41
N LEU A 72 29.60 13.89 15.56
CA LEU A 72 31.00 13.84 15.99
C LEU A 72 31.54 15.20 16.46
N GLY A 73 30.71 16.25 16.45
CA GLY A 73 31.08 17.57 16.97
C GLY A 73 31.90 18.44 16.01
N TYR A 74 32.06 18.03 14.74
CA TYR A 74 32.83 18.80 13.77
C TYR A 74 32.05 20.06 13.35
N SER A 75 32.68 21.25 13.45
CA SER A 75 32.15 22.53 12.91
C SER A 75 30.62 22.69 12.97
N GLN A 76 30.00 22.40 14.13
CA GLN A 76 28.54 22.23 14.26
C GLN A 76 27.73 23.44 13.74
N ARG A 77 28.31 24.65 13.79
CA ARG A 77 27.73 25.88 13.22
C ARG A 77 27.51 25.80 11.72
N LEU A 78 28.54 25.39 10.98
CA LEU A 78 28.51 25.29 9.52
C LEU A 78 27.64 24.11 9.09
N LEU A 79 27.80 22.96 9.76
CA LEU A 79 27.02 21.76 9.44
C LEU A 79 25.52 21.95 9.67
N THR A 80 25.11 22.70 10.69
CA THR A 80 23.68 23.03 10.89
C THR A 80 23.12 23.83 9.71
N LEU A 81 23.90 24.77 9.16
CA LEU A 81 23.50 25.54 7.96
C LEU A 81 23.49 24.67 6.71
N LEU A 82 24.45 23.75 6.56
CA LEU A 82 24.49 22.81 5.44
C LEU A 82 23.31 21.84 5.47
N LEU A 83 22.96 21.28 6.64
CA LEU A 83 21.76 20.44 6.82
C LEU A 83 20.48 21.20 6.45
N ALA A 84 20.34 22.44 6.92
CA ALA A 84 19.21 23.30 6.57
C ALA A 84 19.19 23.62 5.06
N GLY A 85 20.35 23.87 4.45
CA GLY A 85 20.50 24.14 3.02
C GLY A 85 20.12 22.95 2.15
N VAL A 86 20.57 21.74 2.50
CA VAL A 86 20.18 20.49 1.80
C VAL A 86 18.67 20.29 1.87
N LEU A 87 18.09 20.47 3.07
CA LEU A 87 16.65 20.31 3.27
C LEU A 87 15.82 21.35 2.50
N PHE A 88 16.30 22.59 2.48
CA PHE A 88 15.70 23.68 1.72
C PHE A 88 15.77 23.42 0.22
N ALA A 89 16.95 23.05 -0.31
CA ALA A 89 17.12 22.74 -1.72
C ALA A 89 16.19 21.59 -2.16
N PHE A 90 16.14 20.51 -1.40
CA PHE A 90 15.23 19.39 -1.68
C PHE A 90 13.76 19.82 -1.65
N SER A 91 13.37 20.60 -0.64
CA SER A 91 11.98 21.07 -0.48
C SER A 91 11.60 22.09 -1.55
N ALA A 92 12.53 22.93 -2.02
CA ALA A 92 12.31 23.88 -3.09
C ALA A 92 12.13 23.18 -4.43
N VAL A 93 12.95 22.16 -4.74
CA VAL A 93 12.78 21.34 -5.94
C VAL A 93 11.45 20.58 -5.91
N TYR A 94 11.08 20.03 -4.75
CA TYR A 94 9.80 19.35 -4.57
C TYR A 94 8.60 20.31 -4.70
N ALA A 95 8.66 21.49 -4.08
CA ALA A 95 7.64 22.52 -4.19
C ALA A 95 7.48 23.02 -5.64
N ALA A 96 8.59 23.23 -6.36
CA ALA A 96 8.58 23.59 -7.78
C ALA A 96 7.95 22.48 -8.63
N HIS A 97 8.18 21.21 -8.28
CA HIS A 97 7.57 20.06 -8.95
C HIS A 97 6.06 19.99 -8.76
N VAL A 98 5.58 20.20 -7.54
CA VAL A 98 4.14 20.28 -7.23
C VAL A 98 3.49 21.49 -7.90
N ALA A 99 4.13 22.67 -7.83
CA ALA A 99 3.61 23.91 -8.40
C ALA A 99 3.52 23.92 -9.93
N ALA A 100 4.39 23.16 -10.60
CA ALA A 100 4.36 23.02 -12.06
C ALA A 100 3.29 22.04 -12.56
N GLY A 101 2.43 21.51 -11.68
CA GLY A 101 1.30 20.65 -12.06
C GLY A 101 1.71 19.30 -12.64
N TYR A 102 2.97 18.90 -12.48
CA TYR A 102 3.46 17.61 -12.94
C TYR A 102 2.98 16.52 -11.98
N VAL A 103 1.81 15.96 -12.28
CA VAL A 103 1.46 14.63 -11.78
C VAL A 103 2.54 13.69 -12.32
N PRO A 104 3.26 12.93 -11.47
CA PRO A 104 4.32 12.06 -11.95
C PRO A 104 3.74 11.06 -12.95
N GLU A 105 4.12 11.19 -14.22
CA GLU A 105 3.85 10.16 -15.21
C GLU A 105 4.60 8.90 -14.79
N ARG A 106 3.86 7.93 -14.26
CA ARG A 106 4.29 6.54 -14.36
C ARG A 106 3.16 5.70 -14.92
N LYS A 107 3.56 4.90 -15.91
CA LYS A 107 2.84 3.87 -16.66
C LYS A 107 2.28 2.72 -15.79
N CYS A 108 1.86 3.00 -14.56
CA CYS A 108 1.24 2.07 -13.61
C CYS A 108 0.61 2.89 -12.46
N LEU A 109 -0.61 3.41 -12.64
CA LEU A 109 -1.73 3.37 -11.68
C LEU A 109 -2.78 4.48 -11.93
N GLY A 110 -4.03 4.03 -12.13
CA GLY A 110 -5.27 4.55 -11.53
C GLY A 110 -5.47 6.07 -11.55
N GLU A 111 -6.13 6.55 -12.60
CA GLU A 111 -6.13 7.95 -13.03
C GLU A 111 -7.07 8.90 -12.24
N LEU A 112 -7.90 8.45 -11.30
CA LEU A 112 -8.94 9.32 -10.70
C LEU A 112 -9.00 9.39 -9.17
N LEU A 113 -8.44 8.43 -8.43
CA LEU A 113 -8.50 8.45 -6.94
C LEU A 113 -7.25 9.00 -6.25
N ARG A 114 -6.29 9.52 -7.02
CA ARG A 114 -4.99 9.98 -6.51
C ARG A 114 -4.78 11.47 -6.47
N VAL A 115 -5.61 12.30 -7.09
CA VAL A 115 -5.40 13.76 -7.09
C VAL A 115 -5.50 14.31 -5.65
N GLY A 116 -6.54 13.95 -4.89
CA GLY A 116 -6.70 14.41 -3.52
C GLY A 116 -5.77 13.76 -2.48
N ALA A 117 -5.30 12.52 -2.70
CA ALA A 117 -4.37 11.84 -1.80
C ALA A 117 -2.92 12.31 -2.02
N PHE A 118 -2.52 12.53 -3.27
CA PHE A 118 -1.21 13.08 -3.63
C PHE A 118 -1.05 14.52 -3.16
N GLU A 119 -2.07 15.37 -3.30
CA GLU A 119 -2.05 16.72 -2.73
C GLU A 119 -1.83 16.69 -1.22
N ARG A 120 -2.60 15.87 -0.48
CA ARG A 120 -2.44 15.75 0.99
C ARG A 120 -1.06 15.23 1.41
N GLU A 121 -0.53 14.22 0.72
CA GLU A 121 0.81 13.69 1.00
C GLU A 121 1.94 14.69 0.64
N ALA A 122 1.79 15.42 -0.47
CA ALA A 122 2.73 16.46 -0.89
C ALA A 122 2.75 17.65 0.07
N HIS A 123 1.57 18.12 0.50
CA HIS A 123 1.46 19.16 1.51
C HIS A 123 2.05 18.71 2.85
N ALA A 124 1.79 17.47 3.29
CA ALA A 124 2.35 16.94 4.53
C ALA A 124 3.89 16.89 4.51
N LEU A 125 4.49 16.54 3.37
CA LEU A 125 5.96 16.52 3.21
C LEU A 125 6.56 17.94 3.26
N LEU A 126 5.91 18.91 2.60
CA LEU A 126 6.32 20.31 2.64
C LEU A 126 6.19 20.92 4.05
N TYR A 127 5.09 20.63 4.77
CA TYR A 127 4.93 21.07 6.16
C TYR A 127 5.99 20.45 7.08
N ARG A 128 6.25 19.15 6.97
CA ARG A 128 7.27 18.46 7.77
C ARG A 128 8.66 19.06 7.53
N ASN A 129 9.05 19.21 6.27
CA ASN A 129 10.37 19.76 5.95
C ASN A 129 10.47 21.25 6.34
N GLY A 130 9.41 22.02 6.15
CA GLY A 130 9.34 23.42 6.60
C GLY A 130 9.50 23.56 8.11
N ALA A 131 8.86 22.70 8.90
CA ALA A 131 9.02 22.66 10.35
C ALA A 131 10.46 22.32 10.77
N LEU A 132 11.10 21.35 10.12
CA LEU A 132 12.49 20.98 10.37
C LEU A 132 13.47 22.12 10.02
N ILE A 133 13.27 22.82 8.90
CA ILE A 133 14.07 24.00 8.53
C ILE A 133 13.92 25.10 9.58
N ALA A 134 12.68 25.39 10.01
CA ALA A 134 12.42 26.39 11.04
C ALA A 134 13.13 26.03 12.37
N LEU A 135 13.12 24.76 12.76
CA LEU A 135 13.83 24.28 13.95
C LEU A 135 15.36 24.40 13.82
N LEU A 136 15.93 24.10 12.65
CA LEU A 136 17.36 24.27 12.41
C LEU A 136 17.77 25.76 12.45
N CYS A 137 16.99 26.64 11.83
CA CYS A 137 17.28 28.09 11.80
C CYS A 137 17.12 28.75 13.17
N THR A 138 16.02 28.45 13.87
CA THR A 138 15.79 28.97 15.24
C THR A 138 16.77 28.38 16.23
N GLY A 139 17.06 27.07 16.13
CA GLY A 139 18.08 26.40 16.91
C GLY A 139 19.46 26.98 16.68
N TRP A 140 19.84 27.27 15.43
CA TRP A 140 21.11 27.90 15.09
C TRP A 140 21.22 29.30 15.73
N PHE A 141 20.16 30.09 15.64
CA PHE A 141 20.11 31.44 16.22
C PHE A 141 20.22 31.41 17.75
N VAL A 142 19.61 30.43 18.42
CA VAL A 142 19.68 30.30 19.89
C VAL A 142 21.02 29.69 20.34
N ALA A 143 21.55 28.71 19.62
CA ALA A 143 22.74 27.97 20.03
C ALA A 143 24.07 28.70 19.75
N TYR A 144 24.11 29.57 18.73
CA TYR A 144 25.39 30.11 18.22
C TYR A 144 25.49 31.63 18.18
N ARG A 145 24.46 32.36 18.61
CA ARG A 145 24.54 33.81 18.74
C ARG A 145 25.49 34.18 19.88
N LYS A 146 26.53 34.97 19.57
CA LYS A 146 27.49 35.47 20.57
C LYS A 146 26.72 36.25 21.66
N PRO A 147 26.93 35.95 22.96
CA PRO A 147 26.39 36.78 24.03
C PRO A 147 26.95 38.20 23.88
N ARG A 148 26.09 39.22 23.94
CA ARG A 148 26.54 40.60 24.11
C ARG A 148 27.15 40.69 25.51
N HIS A 149 28.45 40.99 25.59
CA HIS A 149 29.13 41.30 26.85
C HIS A 149 28.49 42.57 27.43
N HIS A 150 27.67 42.43 28.46
CA HIS A 150 27.33 43.53 29.34
C HIS A 150 28.43 43.56 30.41
N ARG A 151 29.26 44.60 30.37
CA ARG A 151 30.35 44.84 31.32
C ARG A 151 29.77 45.70 32.42
N ASP A 152 29.43 45.12 33.57
CA ASP A 152 29.19 45.88 34.80
C ASP A 152 29.67 45.12 36.05
N GLY A 153 30.54 45.85 36.77
CA GLY A 153 30.73 45.96 38.23
C GLY A 153 30.42 44.81 39.19
N THR A 154 31.50 44.39 39.88
CA THR A 154 31.64 44.02 41.32
C THR A 154 30.78 42.92 41.95
N PRO A 155 31.39 41.97 42.70
CA PRO A 155 30.65 41.00 43.50
C PRO A 155 30.36 41.55 44.90
N ASP A 156 29.16 41.33 45.41
CA ASP A 156 28.96 41.30 46.85
C ASP A 156 28.20 40.04 47.27
N SER A 157 28.72 39.49 48.35
CA SER A 157 28.34 38.24 49.00
C SER A 157 27.15 38.45 49.94
N THR A 158 26.23 37.49 49.99
CA THR A 158 25.77 36.78 51.22
C THR A 158 24.40 36.13 51.00
N ALA A 159 24.25 34.95 51.61
CA ALA A 159 23.03 34.36 52.20
C ALA A 159 22.82 32.89 51.79
N SER A 160 23.39 32.02 52.61
CA SER A 160 23.02 30.61 52.74
C SER A 160 21.61 30.48 53.33
N THR A 161 20.75 29.67 52.71
CA THR A 161 19.71 28.93 53.44
C THR A 161 19.58 27.53 52.84
N SER A 162 19.91 26.54 53.66
CA SER A 162 19.72 25.11 53.42
C SER A 162 18.23 24.78 53.30
N ARG A 163 17.78 24.45 52.09
CA ARG A 163 16.49 23.80 51.87
C ARG A 163 16.72 22.33 51.55
N GLY A 164 15.94 21.47 52.20
CA GLY A 164 16.02 20.01 52.12
C GLY A 164 16.19 19.52 50.69
N ARG A 165 17.20 18.67 50.52
CA ARG A 165 17.68 18.15 49.23
C ARG A 165 16.66 17.13 48.70
N ALA A 166 15.53 17.63 48.21
CA ALA A 166 14.71 16.86 47.28
C ALA A 166 15.61 16.55 46.08
N ARG A 167 15.89 15.27 45.86
CA ARG A 167 16.59 14.75 44.69
C ARG A 167 15.70 14.99 43.46
N GLY A 168 15.71 16.21 42.95
CA GLY A 168 15.12 16.54 41.67
C GLY A 168 15.92 15.87 40.58
N PHE A 169 15.22 15.21 39.65
CA PHE A 169 15.80 14.64 38.43
C PHE A 169 16.77 15.63 37.80
N THR A 170 17.99 15.19 37.54
CA THR A 170 18.96 16.03 36.85
C THR A 170 18.50 16.26 35.42
N LEU A 171 18.80 17.44 34.90
CA LEU A 171 18.48 17.82 33.52
C LEU A 171 19.11 16.82 32.53
N ILE A 172 20.23 16.20 32.91
CA ILE A 172 20.92 15.14 32.17
C ILE A 172 20.09 13.85 32.14
N GLU A 173 19.55 13.38 33.27
CA GLU A 173 18.72 12.16 33.32
C GLU A 173 17.46 12.30 32.45
N MET A 174 16.81 13.45 32.48
CA MET A 174 15.65 13.72 31.61
C MET A 174 16.06 13.80 30.13
N LEU A 175 17.21 14.40 29.83
CA LEU A 175 17.73 14.51 28.46
C LEU A 175 18.10 13.14 27.87
N VAL A 176 18.81 12.30 28.62
CA VAL A 176 19.19 10.95 28.21
C VAL A 176 17.94 10.09 28.01
N SER A 177 16.96 10.20 28.91
CA SER A 177 15.72 9.41 28.84
C SER A 177 14.89 9.74 27.59
N ILE A 178 14.68 11.02 27.30
CA ILE A 178 13.97 11.45 26.09
C ILE A 178 14.79 11.10 24.84
N GLY A 179 16.12 11.19 24.90
CA GLY A 179 17.01 10.75 23.83
C GLY A 179 16.87 9.27 23.49
N ILE A 180 16.84 8.40 24.51
CA ILE A 180 16.62 6.95 24.33
C ILE A 180 15.20 6.71 23.80
N LEU A 181 14.18 7.37 24.34
CA LEU A 181 12.80 7.21 23.86
C LEU A 181 12.65 7.63 22.38
N ALA A 182 13.26 8.75 21.98
CA ALA A 182 13.25 9.22 20.61
C ALA A 182 13.95 8.23 19.66
N LEU A 183 15.08 7.66 20.07
CA LEU A 183 15.79 6.62 19.32
C LEU A 183 14.93 5.36 19.15
N LEU A 184 14.29 4.89 20.22
CA LEU A 184 13.41 3.73 20.19
C LEU A 184 12.21 3.96 19.26
N ILE A 185 11.55 5.12 19.35
CA ILE A 185 10.42 5.48 18.49
C ILE A 185 10.87 5.58 17.02
N ALA A 186 12.04 6.15 16.75
CA ALA A 186 12.58 6.27 15.40
C ALA A 186 12.79 4.91 14.71
N ILE A 187 13.21 3.89 15.47
CA ILE A 187 13.36 2.52 14.96
C ILE A 187 12.00 1.80 14.88
N LEU A 188 11.09 2.08 15.82
CA LEU A 188 9.82 1.36 15.95
C LEU A 188 8.80 1.74 14.86
N ILE A 189 8.66 3.03 14.53
CA ILE A 189 7.66 3.52 13.55
C ILE A 189 7.74 2.79 12.19
N PRO A 190 8.90 2.68 11.51
CA PRO A 190 8.99 1.99 10.22
C PRO A 190 8.73 0.48 10.33
N VAL A 191 9.04 -0.13 11.49
CA VAL A 191 8.76 -1.55 11.74
C VAL A 191 7.27 -1.78 11.92
N LEU A 192 6.57 -0.91 12.65
CA LEU A 192 5.13 -1.02 12.88
C LEU A 192 4.32 -1.01 11.58
N GLY A 193 4.73 -0.20 10.60
CA GLY A 193 4.09 -0.18 9.27
C GLY A 193 4.16 -1.55 8.58
N ARG A 194 5.35 -2.17 8.56
CA ARG A 194 5.55 -3.51 7.99
C ARG A 194 4.77 -4.58 8.76
N VAL A 195 4.82 -4.56 10.10
CA VAL A 195 4.10 -5.53 10.95
C VAL A 195 2.60 -5.48 10.71
N ARG A 196 2.01 -4.28 10.60
CA ARG A 196 0.57 -4.13 10.28
C ARG A 196 0.23 -4.68 8.90
N ALA A 197 1.08 -4.44 7.90
CA ALA A 197 0.87 -5.01 6.56
C ALA A 197 0.93 -6.55 6.58
N PHE A 198 1.89 -7.15 7.28
CA PHE A 198 1.97 -8.61 7.47
C PHE A 198 0.77 -9.18 8.23
N ALA A 199 0.28 -8.47 9.26
CA ALA A 199 -0.91 -8.89 9.99
C ALA A 199 -2.15 -8.91 9.09
N ARG A 200 -2.33 -7.88 8.24
CA ARG A 200 -3.42 -7.81 7.25
C ARG A 200 -3.35 -8.96 6.24
N LEU A 201 -2.16 -9.23 5.69
CA LEU A 201 -1.93 -10.39 4.81
C LEU A 201 -2.25 -11.73 5.49
N SER A 202 -1.99 -11.84 6.79
CA SER A 202 -2.31 -13.05 7.55
C SER A 202 -3.83 -13.25 7.69
N VAL A 203 -4.58 -12.16 7.83
CA VAL A 203 -6.06 -12.18 7.81
C VAL A 203 -6.56 -12.59 6.43
N ASP A 204 -6.04 -11.98 5.35
CA ASP A 204 -6.41 -12.37 3.97
C ASP A 204 -6.20 -13.86 3.71
N ARG A 205 -5.08 -14.43 4.17
CA ARG A 205 -4.80 -15.87 4.05
C ARG A 205 -5.83 -16.71 4.81
N SER A 206 -6.25 -16.26 5.99
CA SER A 206 -7.26 -16.95 6.80
C SER A 206 -8.63 -16.90 6.11
N ASN A 207 -9.04 -15.71 5.64
CA ASN A 207 -10.29 -15.51 4.93
C ASN A 207 -10.34 -16.36 3.66
N LEU A 208 -9.27 -16.37 2.86
CA LEU A 208 -9.16 -17.24 1.68
C LEU A 208 -9.42 -18.71 1.99
N LYS A 209 -8.83 -19.24 3.07
CA LYS A 209 -9.05 -20.64 3.48
C LYS A 209 -10.47 -20.90 3.93
N GLN A 210 -11.05 -19.99 4.70
CA GLN A 210 -12.42 -20.13 5.20
C GLN A 210 -13.43 -20.05 4.05
N HIS A 211 -13.30 -19.07 3.16
CA HIS A 211 -14.15 -18.92 1.98
C HIS A 211 -13.98 -20.09 1.00
N ALA A 212 -12.76 -20.61 0.83
CA ALA A 212 -12.53 -21.80 0.01
C ALA A 212 -13.29 -23.01 0.58
N ALA A 213 -13.25 -23.21 1.90
CA ALA A 213 -14.03 -24.26 2.56
C ALA A 213 -15.54 -24.06 2.36
N VAL A 214 -16.04 -22.82 2.40
CA VAL A 214 -17.45 -22.52 2.09
C VAL A 214 -17.80 -22.91 0.65
N LEU A 215 -16.96 -22.57 -0.34
CA LEU A 215 -17.20 -22.96 -1.73
C LEU A 215 -17.12 -24.48 -1.94
N THR A 216 -16.25 -25.19 -1.22
CA THR A 216 -16.21 -26.66 -1.24
C THR A 216 -17.48 -27.25 -0.63
N GLN A 217 -17.96 -26.72 0.49
CA GLN A 217 -19.21 -27.15 1.12
C GLN A 217 -20.40 -26.89 0.19
N TYR A 218 -20.46 -25.71 -0.43
CA TYR A 218 -21.47 -25.39 -1.43
C TYR A 218 -21.45 -26.38 -2.58
N ALA A 219 -20.26 -26.70 -3.13
CA ALA A 219 -20.14 -27.69 -4.20
C ALA A 219 -20.69 -29.06 -3.76
N SER A 220 -20.42 -29.48 -2.52
CA SER A 220 -21.00 -30.71 -1.96
C SER A 220 -22.53 -30.69 -1.91
N ASP A 221 -23.13 -29.55 -1.59
CA ASP A 221 -24.60 -29.41 -1.52
C ASP A 221 -25.23 -29.32 -2.92
N TRP A 222 -24.50 -28.75 -3.90
CA TRP A 222 -25.01 -28.39 -5.23
C TRP A 222 -24.39 -29.21 -6.36
N SER A 223 -24.33 -30.53 -6.22
CA SER A 223 -23.88 -31.46 -7.28
C SER A 223 -22.50 -31.13 -7.86
N ASP A 224 -21.51 -30.85 -7.00
CA ASP A 224 -20.16 -30.42 -7.36
C ASP A 224 -20.10 -29.10 -8.17
N ALA A 225 -21.15 -28.29 -8.17
CA ALA A 225 -21.14 -27.02 -8.89
C ALA A 225 -20.66 -25.86 -8.01
N HIS A 226 -19.98 -24.89 -8.62
CA HIS A 226 -19.70 -23.61 -7.99
C HIS A 226 -20.90 -22.66 -8.15
N PRO A 227 -21.02 -21.60 -7.34
CA PRO A 227 -22.13 -20.68 -7.43
C PRO A 227 -22.24 -20.07 -8.84
N LEU A 228 -23.34 -20.35 -9.54
CA LEU A 228 -23.72 -19.68 -10.78
C LEU A 228 -25.19 -19.29 -10.69
N PHE A 229 -25.44 -18.01 -10.83
CA PHE A 229 -26.74 -17.38 -10.60
C PHE A 229 -27.09 -16.39 -11.71
N LEU A 230 -26.31 -16.39 -12.78
CA LEU A 230 -26.52 -15.63 -13.99
C LEU A 230 -26.84 -16.60 -15.14
N ASP A 231 -27.78 -16.22 -15.99
CA ASP A 231 -28.23 -17.00 -17.15
C ASP A 231 -27.07 -17.18 -18.14
N PRO A 232 -26.62 -18.41 -18.42
CA PRO A 232 -25.58 -18.66 -19.42
C PRO A 232 -26.01 -18.30 -20.85
N ALA A 233 -27.31 -18.14 -21.10
CA ALA A 233 -27.87 -17.79 -22.39
C ALA A 233 -28.11 -16.28 -22.58
N GLY A 234 -27.61 -15.42 -21.68
CA GLY A 234 -27.78 -13.95 -21.72
C GLY A 234 -26.48 -13.18 -21.45
N PRO A 235 -26.27 -11.99 -22.06
CA PRO A 235 -25.11 -11.13 -21.75
C PRO A 235 -25.04 -10.65 -20.30
N VAL A 236 -26.21 -10.31 -19.79
CA VAL A 236 -26.45 -9.70 -18.48
C VAL A 236 -27.56 -10.50 -17.82
N SER A 237 -27.45 -10.67 -16.51
CA SER A 237 -28.46 -11.37 -15.73
C SER A 237 -28.76 -10.60 -14.46
N THR A 238 -30.00 -10.72 -14.00
CA THR A 238 -30.48 -10.06 -12.79
C THR A 238 -30.22 -10.95 -11.58
N LEU A 239 -29.26 -10.55 -10.74
CA LEU A 239 -29.05 -11.12 -9.43
C LEU A 239 -29.99 -10.46 -8.42
N ARG A 240 -30.72 -11.26 -7.64
CA ARG A 240 -31.67 -10.76 -6.63
C ARG A 240 -31.18 -11.10 -5.23
N TRP A 241 -31.05 -10.09 -4.37
CA TRP A 241 -30.80 -10.22 -2.94
C TRP A 241 -32.13 -10.07 -2.21
N ARG A 242 -32.76 -11.19 -1.84
CA ARG A 242 -34.17 -11.18 -1.41
C ARG A 242 -34.34 -10.53 -0.04
N SER A 243 -33.46 -10.84 0.92
CA SER A 243 -33.54 -10.28 2.27
C SER A 243 -33.38 -8.76 2.33
N ARG A 244 -32.77 -8.14 1.31
CA ARG A 244 -32.59 -6.68 1.19
C ARG A 244 -33.44 -6.05 0.10
N GLU A 245 -34.32 -6.82 -0.54
CA GLU A 245 -35.18 -6.34 -1.64
C GLU A 245 -34.40 -5.60 -2.74
N ALA A 246 -33.19 -6.07 -3.05
CA ALA A 246 -32.28 -5.42 -4.00
C ALA A 246 -32.07 -6.30 -5.24
N GLU A 247 -31.99 -5.67 -6.42
CA GLU A 247 -31.70 -6.34 -7.68
C GLU A 247 -30.52 -5.68 -8.38
N PHE A 248 -29.63 -6.50 -8.95
CA PHE A 248 -28.40 -6.07 -9.60
C PHE A 248 -28.34 -6.69 -11.00
N GLU A 249 -28.11 -5.85 -12.01
CA GLU A 249 -27.80 -6.34 -13.36
C GLU A 249 -26.30 -6.52 -13.49
N LEU A 250 -25.87 -7.75 -13.74
CA LEU A 250 -24.45 -8.12 -13.79
C LEU A 250 -24.15 -8.89 -15.08
N PRO A 251 -23.04 -8.56 -15.77
CA PRO A 251 -22.47 -9.43 -16.79
C PRO A 251 -22.15 -10.83 -16.29
N TYR A 252 -22.31 -11.84 -17.15
CA TYR A 252 -22.17 -13.26 -16.80
C TYR A 252 -20.91 -13.60 -15.96
N PHE A 253 -19.74 -13.12 -16.38
CA PHE A 253 -18.48 -13.43 -15.68
C PHE A 253 -18.32 -12.70 -14.34
N LEU A 254 -19.10 -11.66 -14.05
CA LEU A 254 -19.11 -11.02 -12.73
C LEU A 254 -19.76 -11.88 -11.65
N SER A 255 -20.36 -13.04 -12.00
CA SER A 255 -20.75 -14.07 -11.03
C SER A 255 -19.62 -14.41 -10.06
N CYS A 256 -18.37 -14.43 -10.53
CA CYS A 256 -17.23 -14.79 -9.70
C CYS A 256 -16.90 -13.80 -8.58
N LEU A 257 -17.48 -12.60 -8.61
CA LEU A 257 -17.30 -11.54 -7.63
C LEU A 257 -18.56 -11.32 -6.79
N ALA A 258 -19.73 -11.71 -7.29
CA ALA A 258 -21.02 -11.49 -6.64
C ALA A 258 -21.51 -12.72 -5.83
N TRP A 259 -20.71 -13.77 -5.76
CA TRP A 259 -21.07 -15.02 -5.09
C TRP A 259 -21.49 -14.88 -3.61
N PRO A 260 -20.98 -13.93 -2.80
CA PRO A 260 -21.46 -13.78 -1.43
C PRO A 260 -22.92 -13.34 -1.37
N ILE A 261 -23.35 -12.47 -2.31
CA ILE A 261 -24.75 -12.05 -2.41
C ILE A 261 -25.63 -13.25 -2.77
N ALA A 262 -25.20 -14.05 -3.74
CA ALA A 262 -25.95 -15.22 -4.17
C ALA A 262 -26.10 -16.27 -3.05
N LEU A 263 -25.12 -16.33 -2.15
CA LEU A 263 -25.15 -17.20 -0.98
C LEU A 263 -25.84 -16.56 0.24
N ALA A 264 -26.13 -15.25 0.22
CA ALA A 264 -26.62 -14.51 1.37
C ALA A 264 -27.87 -15.12 2.00
N ASP A 265 -28.91 -15.34 1.20
CA ASP A 265 -30.21 -15.82 1.69
C ASP A 265 -30.15 -17.27 2.18
N ALA A 266 -29.26 -18.11 1.60
CA ALA A 266 -29.21 -19.55 1.89
C ALA A 266 -28.16 -19.94 2.95
N TYR A 267 -27.05 -19.21 3.03
CA TYR A 267 -25.89 -19.58 3.86
C TYR A 267 -25.49 -18.50 4.88
N TYR A 268 -25.99 -17.27 4.75
CA TYR A 268 -25.59 -16.15 5.61
C TYR A 268 -26.79 -15.41 6.26
N ASP A 269 -27.93 -16.08 6.46
CA ASP A 269 -29.13 -15.50 7.09
C ASP A 269 -29.59 -14.19 6.41
N GLY A 270 -29.39 -14.08 5.11
CA GLY A 270 -29.70 -12.89 4.32
C GLY A 270 -28.71 -11.74 4.50
N GLN A 271 -27.61 -11.90 5.22
CA GLN A 271 -26.63 -10.84 5.47
C GLN A 271 -25.23 -11.24 5.00
N VAL A 272 -24.60 -10.42 4.15
CA VAL A 272 -23.19 -10.62 3.80
C VAL A 272 -22.33 -9.84 4.81
N PRO A 273 -21.56 -10.49 5.70
CA PRO A 273 -20.69 -9.79 6.65
C PRO A 273 -19.59 -9.01 5.92
N GLU A 274 -19.75 -7.69 5.86
CA GLU A 274 -18.92 -6.75 5.09
C GLU A 274 -17.43 -6.78 5.43
N ASP A 275 -17.05 -7.18 6.65
CA ASP A 275 -15.63 -7.21 7.02
C ASP A 275 -14.91 -8.50 6.57
N ALA A 276 -15.66 -9.59 6.34
CA ALA A 276 -15.07 -10.91 6.02
C ALA A 276 -14.86 -11.12 4.52
N PHE A 277 -15.70 -10.50 3.69
CA PHE A 277 -15.64 -10.60 2.23
C PHE A 277 -14.78 -9.50 1.58
N TRP A 278 -14.12 -8.68 2.38
CA TRP A 278 -13.21 -7.64 1.90
C TRP A 278 -11.80 -7.85 2.44
N SER A 279 -10.80 -7.44 1.65
CA SER A 279 -9.41 -7.48 2.11
C SER A 279 -9.12 -6.31 3.05
N PRO A 280 -8.54 -6.52 4.24
CA PRO A 280 -8.13 -5.44 5.13
C PRO A 280 -6.96 -4.59 4.57
N GLN A 281 -6.40 -4.97 3.42
CA GLN A 281 -5.41 -4.18 2.70
C GLN A 281 -6.02 -3.11 1.81
N GLU A 282 -7.30 -3.21 1.49
CA GLU A 282 -7.98 -2.29 0.59
C GLU A 282 -8.46 -1.04 1.36
N PRO A 283 -8.13 0.17 0.90
CA PRO A 283 -8.61 1.39 1.53
C PRO A 283 -10.11 1.50 1.25
N LEU A 284 -10.92 1.25 2.27
CA LEU A 284 -12.38 1.39 2.24
C LEU A 284 -12.81 2.67 1.51
N SER A 285 -13.37 2.55 0.31
CA SER A 285 -14.45 3.42 -0.11
C SER A 285 -15.67 3.03 0.72
N ARG A 286 -15.66 3.31 2.03
CA ARG A 286 -16.88 3.32 2.85
C ARG A 286 -17.65 4.59 2.49
N THR A 287 -18.07 4.71 1.24
CA THR A 287 -18.88 5.84 0.78
C THR A 287 -20.33 5.49 1.02
N GLU A 288 -20.92 6.28 1.93
CA GLU A 288 -22.32 6.61 2.12
C GLU A 288 -23.37 5.61 1.63
N ALA A 289 -24.16 5.11 2.58
CA ALA A 289 -25.35 4.29 2.37
C ALA A 289 -26.20 4.82 1.20
N GLY A 290 -26.13 4.14 0.05
CA GLY A 290 -26.92 4.50 -1.13
C GLY A 290 -26.28 4.20 -2.49
N ASP A 291 -24.96 4.04 -2.58
CA ASP A 291 -24.30 3.65 -3.83
C ASP A 291 -24.38 2.13 -4.03
N THR A 292 -24.93 1.69 -5.17
CA THR A 292 -25.21 0.28 -5.50
C THR A 292 -24.05 -0.43 -6.19
N SER A 293 -22.90 0.24 -6.31
CA SER A 293 -21.63 -0.33 -6.80
C SER A 293 -20.95 -1.33 -5.82
N PHE A 294 -21.65 -1.77 -4.77
CA PHE A 294 -21.09 -2.13 -3.46
C PHE A 294 -21.16 -3.60 -2.99
N ALA A 295 -21.41 -4.57 -3.88
CA ALA A 295 -21.66 -5.95 -3.41
C ALA A 295 -20.69 -7.01 -4.00
N MET A 296 -19.51 -6.57 -4.43
CA MET A 296 -18.46 -7.45 -4.96
C MET A 296 -17.37 -7.68 -3.93
N THR A 297 -17.01 -8.94 -3.71
CA THR A 297 -15.97 -9.33 -2.75
C THR A 297 -14.56 -9.16 -3.32
N SER A 298 -13.58 -8.94 -2.45
CA SER A 298 -12.15 -9.00 -2.80
C SER A 298 -11.67 -10.43 -3.11
N TYR A 299 -12.45 -11.46 -2.74
CA TYR A 299 -12.11 -12.88 -2.91
C TYR A 299 -12.97 -13.51 -4.01
N SER A 300 -12.43 -13.66 -5.21
CA SER A 300 -13.19 -14.17 -6.35
C SER A 300 -12.76 -15.57 -6.75
N TYR A 301 -13.69 -16.39 -7.23
CA TYR A 301 -13.34 -17.71 -7.77
C TYR A 301 -12.95 -17.60 -9.26
N PRO A 302 -12.16 -18.53 -9.81
CA PRO A 302 -11.82 -18.52 -11.24
C PRO A 302 -13.03 -18.69 -12.16
N CYS A 303 -13.10 -17.88 -13.22
CA CYS A 303 -14.13 -18.01 -14.26
C CYS A 303 -14.13 -19.38 -14.94
N ALA A 304 -13.01 -20.10 -14.89
CA ALA A 304 -12.92 -21.49 -15.34
C ALA A 304 -14.00 -22.43 -14.75
N PHE A 305 -14.60 -22.07 -13.61
CA PHE A 305 -15.68 -22.83 -12.98
C PHE A 305 -17.08 -22.52 -13.53
N ILE A 306 -17.22 -21.44 -14.31
CA ILE A 306 -18.48 -21.00 -14.93
C ILE A 306 -18.38 -20.94 -16.45
N ALA A 307 -17.34 -21.48 -17.05
CA ALA A 307 -17.29 -21.73 -18.48
C ALA A 307 -16.53 -23.02 -18.77
N ARG A 308 -17.01 -23.75 -19.77
CA ARG A 308 -16.44 -25.04 -20.15
C ARG A 308 -15.02 -24.87 -20.71
N PRO A 309 -14.17 -25.91 -20.63
CA PRO A 309 -12.81 -25.88 -21.17
C PRO A 309 -12.70 -25.34 -22.60
N GLU A 310 -13.69 -25.59 -23.45
CA GLU A 310 -13.73 -25.15 -24.86
C GLU A 310 -13.78 -23.62 -25.02
N TYR A 311 -14.33 -22.89 -24.04
CA TYR A 311 -14.37 -21.43 -24.04
C TYR A 311 -12.96 -20.82 -23.95
N TRP A 312 -12.08 -21.51 -23.22
CA TRP A 312 -10.73 -21.02 -22.93
C TRP A 312 -9.74 -21.27 -24.06
N ARG A 313 -10.06 -22.18 -25.00
CA ARG A 313 -9.21 -22.49 -26.15
C ARG A 313 -9.55 -21.61 -27.35
N PRO A 314 -8.58 -20.86 -27.90
CA PRO A 314 -8.81 -20.00 -29.08
C PRO A 314 -9.43 -20.75 -30.27
N GLU A 315 -9.09 -22.03 -30.47
CA GLU A 315 -9.48 -22.83 -31.63
C GLU A 315 -10.96 -23.24 -31.61
N SER A 316 -11.53 -23.47 -30.42
CA SER A 316 -12.93 -23.91 -30.26
C SER A 316 -13.89 -22.78 -29.90
N ARG A 317 -13.38 -21.57 -29.70
CA ARG A 317 -14.07 -20.40 -29.12
C ARG A 317 -15.10 -19.72 -30.01
N LEU A 318 -15.02 -19.83 -31.33
CA LEU A 318 -15.99 -19.22 -32.27
C LEU A 318 -17.34 -19.96 -32.34
N GLY A 319 -17.69 -20.72 -31.29
CA GLY A 319 -18.92 -21.52 -31.21
C GLY A 319 -20.09 -20.73 -30.62
N ASP A 320 -21.21 -21.43 -30.40
CA ASP A 320 -22.40 -20.91 -29.71
C ASP A 320 -22.08 -20.66 -28.22
N PRO A 321 -22.12 -19.40 -27.73
CA PRO A 321 -21.79 -19.07 -26.35
C PRO A 321 -22.60 -19.85 -25.33
N ALA A 322 -23.89 -20.12 -25.60
CA ALA A 322 -24.76 -20.88 -24.70
C ALA A 322 -24.32 -22.36 -24.52
N ARG A 323 -23.43 -22.86 -25.40
CA ARG A 323 -22.83 -24.19 -25.29
C ARG A 323 -21.46 -24.19 -24.62
N GLN A 324 -20.90 -23.01 -24.40
CA GLN A 324 -19.53 -22.79 -23.90
C GLN A 324 -19.54 -22.15 -22.51
N THR A 325 -20.55 -21.34 -22.20
CA THR A 325 -20.88 -20.89 -20.85
C THR A 325 -21.58 -22.03 -20.09
N GLY A 326 -21.38 -22.08 -18.78
CA GLY A 326 -22.00 -23.09 -17.93
C GLY A 326 -21.05 -23.64 -16.88
N LEU A 327 -21.66 -24.31 -15.91
CA LEU A 327 -20.98 -24.87 -14.75
C LEU A 327 -19.96 -25.93 -15.15
N THR A 328 -18.76 -25.80 -14.61
CA THR A 328 -17.75 -26.85 -14.61
C THR A 328 -17.69 -27.45 -13.21
N ARG A 329 -17.77 -28.77 -13.10
CA ARG A 329 -17.82 -29.42 -11.79
C ARG A 329 -16.46 -29.40 -11.10
N SER A 330 -16.53 -29.33 -9.78
CA SER A 330 -15.44 -29.54 -8.84
C SER A 330 -14.68 -30.86 -9.09
N SER A 331 -15.40 -31.93 -9.41
CA SER A 331 -14.82 -33.24 -9.76
C SER A 331 -14.08 -33.28 -11.11
N GLU A 332 -14.21 -32.25 -11.95
CA GLU A 332 -13.49 -32.15 -13.22
C GLU A 332 -12.11 -31.49 -13.08
N VAL A 333 -11.74 -31.02 -11.88
CA VAL A 333 -10.45 -30.36 -11.63
C VAL A 333 -9.30 -31.37 -11.73
N ARG A 334 -8.46 -31.23 -12.77
CA ARG A 334 -7.37 -32.19 -13.06
C ARG A 334 -6.13 -31.99 -12.20
N PHE A 335 -5.82 -30.75 -11.84
CA PHE A 335 -4.61 -30.40 -11.08
C PHE A 335 -4.94 -29.63 -9.78
N PRO A 336 -5.59 -30.26 -8.78
CA PRO A 336 -6.09 -29.57 -7.58
C PRO A 336 -5.07 -28.66 -6.87
N ALA A 337 -3.85 -29.16 -6.65
CA ALA A 337 -2.80 -28.38 -5.98
C ALA A 337 -2.23 -27.22 -6.82
N ALA A 338 -2.57 -27.14 -8.11
CA ALA A 338 -2.15 -26.07 -9.02
C ALA A 338 -3.33 -25.25 -9.60
N LYS A 339 -4.57 -25.60 -9.23
CA LYS A 339 -5.79 -24.89 -9.59
C LYS A 339 -6.22 -24.02 -8.42
N SER A 340 -6.42 -22.72 -8.64
CA SER A 340 -7.00 -21.88 -7.60
C SER A 340 -8.50 -22.16 -7.49
N LEU A 341 -9.01 -22.13 -6.28
CA LEU A 341 -10.45 -22.11 -5.98
C LEU A 341 -10.91 -20.68 -5.67
N LEU A 342 -10.06 -19.88 -5.00
CA LEU A 342 -10.27 -18.46 -4.77
C LEU A 342 -8.98 -17.68 -5.00
N VAL A 343 -9.14 -16.44 -5.45
CA VAL A 343 -8.06 -15.52 -5.77
C VAL A 343 -8.34 -14.19 -5.07
N LEU A 344 -7.29 -13.61 -4.50
CA LEU A 344 -7.23 -12.26 -4.02
C LEU A 344 -6.10 -11.54 -4.76
N GLN A 345 -6.43 -10.43 -5.41
CA GLN A 345 -5.43 -9.55 -6.01
C GLN A 345 -5.12 -8.40 -5.06
N THR A 346 -3.92 -8.38 -4.52
CA THR A 346 -3.50 -7.34 -3.57
C THR A 346 -3.04 -6.10 -4.36
N GLY A 347 -3.80 -5.01 -4.36
CA GLY A 347 -3.46 -3.85 -5.21
C GLY A 347 -4.20 -2.53 -5.00
N GLY A 348 -5.10 -2.42 -4.02
CA GLY A 348 -5.92 -1.23 -3.80
C GLY A 348 -7.18 -1.26 -4.68
N TRP A 349 -8.32 -1.56 -4.05
CA TRP A 349 -9.61 -1.60 -4.70
C TRP A 349 -10.26 -0.22 -4.68
N ASN A 350 -10.72 0.20 -5.85
CA ASN A 350 -11.32 1.50 -6.11
C ASN A 350 -12.52 1.37 -7.06
N GLY A 351 -12.99 0.13 -7.28
CA GLY A 351 -14.03 -0.23 -8.24
C GLY A 351 -13.57 -1.22 -9.33
N LEU A 352 -14.54 -1.64 -10.16
CA LEU A 352 -14.37 -2.67 -11.19
C LEU A 352 -13.24 -2.36 -12.19
N ASN A 353 -13.05 -1.09 -12.55
CA ASN A 353 -12.02 -0.67 -13.51
C ASN A 353 -10.59 -0.84 -13.00
N ASP A 354 -10.33 -0.62 -11.71
CA ASP A 354 -9.00 -0.84 -11.14
C ASP A 354 -8.70 -2.34 -11.01
N TRP A 355 -9.71 -3.17 -10.75
CA TRP A 355 -9.57 -4.64 -10.71
C TRP A 355 -9.20 -5.22 -12.08
N MET A 356 -9.84 -4.75 -13.15
CA MET A 356 -9.56 -5.18 -14.54
C MET A 356 -8.21 -4.72 -15.07
N ASN A 357 -7.59 -3.71 -14.44
CA ASN A 357 -6.32 -3.11 -14.89
C ASN A 357 -5.21 -3.19 -13.84
N ALA A 358 -5.43 -3.90 -12.72
CA ALA A 358 -4.55 -3.84 -11.57
C ALA A 358 -3.17 -4.43 -11.92
N PRO A 359 -2.08 -3.72 -11.59
CA PRO A 359 -0.73 -4.16 -11.93
C PRO A 359 -0.40 -5.49 -11.25
N ARG A 360 0.50 -6.24 -11.92
CA ARG A 360 0.92 -7.63 -11.70
C ARG A 360 1.62 -7.91 -10.35
N ALA A 361 1.40 -7.09 -9.32
CA ALA A 361 2.18 -7.06 -8.10
C ALA A 361 1.52 -7.85 -6.97
N SER A 362 1.74 -9.17 -7.03
CA SER A 362 1.37 -10.21 -6.05
C SER A 362 -0.10 -10.61 -5.97
N LEU A 363 -0.29 -11.92 -5.97
CA LEU A 363 -1.58 -12.60 -5.91
C LEU A 363 -1.55 -13.51 -4.68
N MET A 364 -2.68 -13.64 -4.01
CA MET A 364 -2.89 -14.71 -3.04
C MET A 364 -3.99 -15.60 -3.58
N ALA A 365 -3.83 -16.92 -3.44
CA ALA A 365 -4.85 -17.85 -3.89
C ALA A 365 -5.05 -18.94 -2.84
N ALA A 366 -6.30 -19.31 -2.63
CA ALA A 366 -6.65 -20.60 -2.08
C ALA A 366 -6.69 -21.59 -3.23
N MET A 367 -5.95 -22.69 -3.09
CA MET A 367 -5.90 -23.76 -4.06
C MET A 367 -7.04 -24.74 -3.79
N TYR A 368 -7.40 -25.51 -4.81
CA TYR A 368 -8.46 -26.50 -4.70
C TYR A 368 -8.12 -27.63 -3.71
N ASP A 369 -6.84 -27.86 -3.42
CA ASP A 369 -6.40 -28.80 -2.37
C ASP A 369 -6.57 -28.28 -0.93
N GLY A 370 -7.13 -27.07 -0.77
CA GLY A 370 -7.35 -26.41 0.52
C GLY A 370 -6.14 -25.64 1.07
N SER A 371 -5.00 -25.67 0.39
CA SER A 371 -3.88 -24.78 0.71
C SER A 371 -4.22 -23.33 0.32
N ALA A 372 -3.58 -22.36 0.95
CA ALA A 372 -3.68 -20.97 0.51
C ALA A 372 -2.34 -20.30 0.73
N ASP A 373 -1.81 -19.62 -0.28
CA ASP A 373 -0.53 -18.93 -0.19
C ASP A 373 -0.45 -17.72 -1.13
N ARG A 374 0.65 -16.98 -0.99
CA ARG A 374 1.01 -15.87 -1.86
C ARG A 374 1.90 -16.38 -3.00
N PHE A 375 1.57 -15.96 -4.20
CA PHE A 375 2.30 -16.31 -5.42
C PHE A 375 2.85 -15.04 -6.07
N ALA A 376 4.06 -15.16 -6.64
CA ALA A 376 4.55 -14.11 -7.53
C ALA A 376 3.67 -14.10 -8.80
N GLY A 377 3.39 -12.92 -9.34
CA GLY A 377 2.62 -12.82 -10.59
C GLY A 377 3.26 -13.59 -11.75
N THR A 378 4.57 -13.79 -11.72
CA THR A 378 5.33 -14.61 -12.69
C THR A 378 5.10 -16.11 -12.57
N ASP A 379 4.70 -16.60 -11.40
CA ASP A 379 4.46 -18.02 -11.15
C ASP A 379 3.04 -18.43 -11.51
N ALA A 380 2.16 -17.45 -11.69
CA ALA A 380 0.81 -17.61 -12.19
C ALA A 380 0.79 -17.70 -13.72
N ALA A 381 -0.01 -18.63 -14.24
CA ALA A 381 -0.36 -18.74 -15.64
C ALA A 381 -0.80 -17.37 -16.16
N ALA A 382 -0.36 -17.04 -17.38
CA ALA A 382 -0.80 -15.84 -18.02
C ALA A 382 -2.32 -15.90 -18.24
N ALA A 383 -2.97 -14.77 -18.02
CA ALA A 383 -4.31 -14.56 -18.49
C ALA A 383 -4.34 -14.81 -20.02
N ILE A 384 -5.34 -15.56 -20.48
CA ILE A 384 -5.70 -15.64 -21.89
C ILE A 384 -6.30 -14.28 -22.26
N VAL A 385 -5.45 -13.47 -22.87
CA VAL A 385 -5.83 -12.16 -23.41
C VAL A 385 -6.91 -12.38 -24.46
N ASP A 386 -7.99 -11.62 -24.35
CA ASP A 386 -9.12 -11.63 -25.28
C ASP A 386 -9.66 -13.04 -25.54
N ALA A 387 -10.34 -13.59 -24.53
CA ALA A 387 -11.21 -14.75 -24.74
C ALA A 387 -12.34 -14.51 -25.76
N ASP A 388 -12.46 -13.29 -26.26
CA ASP A 388 -13.53 -12.81 -27.13
C ASP A 388 -13.01 -12.15 -28.43
N GLY A 389 -11.68 -12.23 -28.67
CA GLY A 389 -11.08 -11.93 -29.99
C GLY A 389 -11.22 -10.51 -30.53
N GLY A 390 -11.43 -9.48 -29.72
CA GLY A 390 -11.47 -8.08 -30.17
C GLY A 390 -12.53 -7.73 -31.24
N THR A 391 -13.39 -8.68 -31.63
CA THR A 391 -14.42 -8.50 -32.66
C THR A 391 -15.78 -8.29 -32.00
N ALA A 392 -16.09 -7.02 -31.74
CA ALA A 392 -17.36 -6.36 -32.05
C ALA A 392 -18.70 -7.13 -31.91
N ARG A 393 -18.86 -8.03 -30.94
CA ARG A 393 -20.19 -8.47 -30.46
C ARG A 393 -20.34 -8.12 -28.98
N PRO A 394 -20.65 -6.86 -28.66
CA PRO A 394 -20.74 -6.36 -27.28
C PRO A 394 -21.85 -7.01 -26.44
N GLU A 395 -22.67 -7.88 -27.04
CA GLU A 395 -23.89 -8.41 -26.45
C GLU A 395 -23.81 -9.87 -25.98
N TRP A 396 -22.63 -10.52 -25.96
CA TRP A 396 -22.52 -11.93 -25.54
C TRP A 396 -21.27 -12.32 -24.76
N SER A 397 -20.27 -11.46 -24.64
CA SER A 397 -18.99 -11.87 -24.06
C SER A 397 -18.31 -10.72 -23.30
N TYR A 398 -18.49 -10.74 -21.98
CA TYR A 398 -17.97 -9.75 -21.05
C TYR A 398 -16.69 -10.22 -20.35
N HIS A 399 -15.86 -11.04 -21.01
CA HIS A 399 -14.60 -11.44 -20.40
C HIS A 399 -13.55 -10.35 -20.72
N TYR A 400 -13.47 -9.33 -19.86
CA TYR A 400 -12.65 -8.15 -20.14
C TYR A 400 -11.18 -8.53 -20.42
N ARG A 401 -10.59 -7.78 -21.35
CA ARG A 401 -9.34 -8.05 -22.06
C ARG A 401 -8.10 -8.31 -21.19
N ASP A 402 -8.13 -7.94 -19.91
CA ASP A 402 -7.01 -8.08 -18.98
C ASP A 402 -7.46 -8.59 -17.59
N TRP A 403 -8.42 -9.53 -17.56
CA TRP A 403 -8.84 -10.16 -16.30
C TRP A 403 -7.65 -10.74 -15.51
N PRO A 404 -7.69 -10.68 -14.17
CA PRO A 404 -6.53 -11.05 -13.36
C PRO A 404 -6.03 -12.47 -13.61
N ARG A 405 -4.72 -12.66 -13.46
CA ARG A 405 -4.10 -13.99 -13.54
C ARG A 405 -4.80 -14.96 -12.57
N LEU A 406 -4.77 -16.25 -12.91
CA LEU A 406 -5.44 -17.34 -12.19
C LEU A 406 -6.96 -17.43 -12.39
N HIS A 407 -7.62 -16.45 -13.01
CA HIS A 407 -9.07 -16.56 -13.26
C HIS A 407 -9.43 -17.49 -14.41
N HIS A 408 -8.51 -17.66 -15.36
CA HIS A 408 -8.76 -18.41 -16.57
C HIS A 408 -7.45 -18.99 -17.12
N THR A 409 -7.55 -20.22 -17.62
CA THR A 409 -6.42 -20.98 -18.17
C THR A 409 -6.87 -21.71 -19.42
N PRO A 410 -5.98 -21.96 -20.41
CA PRO A 410 -6.39 -22.47 -21.73
C PRO A 410 -7.20 -23.76 -21.71
N ASP A 411 -7.02 -24.57 -20.67
CA ASP A 411 -7.76 -25.82 -20.47
C ASP A 411 -8.84 -25.71 -19.38
N GLY A 412 -9.21 -24.50 -18.95
CA GLY A 412 -10.20 -24.27 -17.90
C GLY A 412 -9.82 -24.93 -16.57
N VAL A 413 -10.70 -25.77 -16.02
CA VAL A 413 -10.40 -26.56 -14.80
C VAL A 413 -9.43 -27.72 -15.06
N LEU A 414 -9.25 -28.11 -16.32
CA LEU A 414 -8.31 -29.15 -16.72
C LEU A 414 -6.87 -28.62 -16.81
N GLY A 415 -6.67 -27.30 -16.71
CA GLY A 415 -5.38 -26.63 -16.70
C GLY A 415 -4.81 -26.40 -15.30
N CYS A 416 -3.59 -25.84 -15.25
CA CYS A 416 -2.95 -25.36 -14.03
C CYS A 416 -2.93 -23.82 -14.03
N ASP A 417 -3.31 -23.21 -12.91
CA ASP A 417 -3.21 -21.76 -12.72
C ASP A 417 -1.82 -21.39 -12.18
N ILE A 418 -1.16 -22.27 -11.42
CA ILE A 418 0.22 -22.10 -10.93
C ILE A 418 1.19 -22.95 -11.76
N LEU A 419 2.20 -22.31 -12.34
CA LEU A 419 3.14 -22.92 -13.29
C LEU A 419 4.33 -23.63 -12.64
N ARG A 420 4.62 -23.38 -11.35
CA ARG A 420 5.72 -24.03 -10.63
C ARG A 420 5.22 -25.25 -9.87
N ARG A 421 5.80 -26.42 -10.16
CA ARG A 421 5.98 -27.53 -9.23
C ARG A 421 7.46 -27.86 -9.16
#